data_AF-A0A2G0Q3C8-F1
#
_entry.id   AF-A0A2G0Q3C8-F1
#
_cell.length_a   1.000
_cell.length_b   1.000
_cell.length_c   1.000
_cell.angle_alpha   90.00
_cell.angle_beta   90.00
_cell.angle_gamma   90.00
#
_symmetry.space_group_name_H-M   'P 1'
#
loop_
_entity.id
_entity.type
_entity.pdbx_description
1 polymer ?
#
loop_
_entity_poly.entity_id
_entity_poly.type
_entity_poly.pdbx_seq_one_letter_code
_entity_poly.pdbx_strand_id
1 'polypeptide(L)' 'MKQLDLPLIAREENNVVIAQRAYDGYINATAMCKAAGKQLGHYLENNISKSFLLELSIDIGTNSIGYGISRNHTII' A
#
# COMPACT_ATOMS: atom_id res chain seq x y z
N MET A 1 -7.91 22.30 11.76
CA MET A 1 -7.91 20.95 11.15
C MET A 1 -7.89 19.94 12.27
N LYS A 2 -8.82 18.97 12.30
CA LYS A 2 -8.85 17.90 13.31
C LYS A 2 -8.16 16.68 12.69
N GLN A 3 -7.01 16.29 13.24
CA GLN A 3 -6.32 15.07 12.80
C GLN A 3 -7.17 13.86 13.19
N LEU A 4 -7.39 12.94 12.26
CA LEU A 4 -8.10 11.69 12.52
C LEU A 4 -7.19 10.80 13.38
N ASP A 5 -7.69 10.43 14.56
CA ASP A 5 -7.00 9.50 15.45
C ASP A 5 -7.30 8.08 14.98
N LEU A 6 -6.40 7.54 14.17
CA LEU A 6 -6.53 6.20 13.57
C LEU A 6 -5.74 5.22 14.45
N PRO A 7 -6.35 4.15 14.97
CA PRO A 7 -5.59 3.12 15.67
C PRO A 7 -4.65 2.40 14.68
N LEU A 8 -3.35 2.55 14.90
CA LEU A 8 -2.30 1.97 14.05
C LEU A 8 -1.57 0.85 14.78
N ILE A 9 -1.40 -0.28 14.09
CA ILE A 9 -0.53 -1.38 14.49
C ILE A 9 0.81 -1.15 13.80
N ALA A 10 1.86 -0.91 14.59
CA ALA A 10 3.21 -0.78 14.08
C ALA A 10 3.85 -2.17 13.95
N ARG A 11 4.40 -2.46 12.76
CA ARG A 11 5.27 -3.61 12.51
C ARG A 11 6.63 -3.10 12.06
N GLU A 12 7.71 -3.78 12.42
CA GLU A 12 9.06 -3.40 12.02
C GLU A 12 9.68 -4.49 11.18
N GLU A 13 10.12 -4.14 9.98
CA GLU A 13 10.77 -5.05 9.03
C GLU A 13 11.97 -4.33 8.42
N ASN A 14 13.16 -4.94 8.46
CA ASN A 14 14.40 -4.36 7.92
C ASN A 14 14.65 -2.91 8.39
N ASN A 15 14.43 -2.61 9.68
CA ASN A 15 14.53 -1.28 10.28
C ASN A 15 13.56 -0.22 9.68
N VAL A 16 12.46 -0.66 9.06
CA VAL A 16 11.39 0.21 8.56
C VAL A 16 10.10 -0.10 9.31
N VAL A 17 9.51 0.93 9.90
CA VAL A 17 8.19 0.81 10.54
C VAL A 17 7.10 0.84 9.46
N ILE A 18 6.34 -0.25 9.39
CA ILE A 18 5.19 -0.44 8.53
C ILE A 18 3.93 -0.31 9.40
N ALA A 19 3.19 0.78 9.19
CA ALA A 19 1.93 1.01 9.87
C ALA A 19 0.77 0.29 9.16
N GLN A 20 -0.02 -0.46 9.93
CA GLN A 20 -1.30 -1.03 9.51
C GLN A 20 -2.43 -0.37 10.27
N ARG A 21 -3.51 0.02 9.58
CA ARG A 21 -4.74 0.49 10.21
C ARG A 21 -5.47 -0.68 10.85
N ALA A 22 -5.76 -0.59 12.15
CA ALA A 22 -6.32 -1.69 12.93
C ALA A 22 -7.75 -2.07 12.50
N TYR A 23 -8.49 -1.13 11.93
CA TYR A 23 -9.92 -1.30 11.63
C TYR A 23 -10.19 -2.18 10.40
N ASP A 24 -9.43 -1.97 9.31
CA ASP A 24 -9.66 -2.61 8.02
C ASP A 24 -8.40 -3.26 7.43
N GLY A 25 -7.29 -3.24 8.17
CA GLY A 25 -6.07 -3.92 7.80
C GLY A 25 -5.25 -3.25 6.71
N TYR A 26 -5.60 -2.04 6.25
CA TYR A 26 -4.83 -1.30 5.24
C TYR A 26 -3.41 -1.01 5.72
N ILE A 27 -2.41 -1.18 4.84
CA ILE A 27 -0.99 -1.06 5.18
C ILE A 27 -0.34 0.08 4.38
N ASN A 28 0.63 0.77 4.98
CA ASN A 28 1.48 1.72 4.27
C ASN A 28 2.39 1.00 3.24
N ALA A 29 1.94 0.96 1.99
CA ALA A 29 2.65 0.30 0.89
C ALA A 29 4.04 0.89 0.64
N THR A 30 4.24 2.21 0.81
CA THR A 30 5.55 2.84 0.62
C THR A 30 6.56 2.35 1.66
N ALA A 31 6.17 2.25 2.93
CA ALA A 31 7.02 1.72 3.99
C ALA A 31 7.36 0.24 3.72
N MET A 32 6.39 -0.55 3.28
CA MET A 32 6.60 -1.95 2.89
C MET A 32 7.59 -2.08 1.73
N CYS A 33 7.44 -1.30 0.66
CA CYS A 33 8.38 -1.34 -0.46
C CYS A 33 9.81 -0.95 -0.02
N LYS A 34 9.94 0.08 0.83
CA LYS A 34 11.23 0.50 1.39
C LYS A 34 11.88 -0.61 2.22
N ALA A 35 11.10 -1.32 3.04
CA ALA A 35 11.58 -2.48 3.79
C ALA A 35 12.13 -3.56 2.84
N ALA A 36 11.52 -3.74 1.66
CA ALA A 36 12.01 -4.65 0.61
C ALA A 36 13.15 -4.08 -0.26
N GLY A 37 13.67 -2.87 0.05
CA GLY A 37 14.74 -2.22 -0.72
C GLY A 37 14.31 -1.75 -2.12
N LYS A 38 13.01 -1.60 -2.40
CA LYS A 38 12.48 -1.17 -3.70
C LYS A 38 11.49 -0.01 -3.54
N GLN A 39 11.25 0.73 -4.62
CA GLN A 39 10.17 1.72 -4.66
C GLN A 39 8.89 1.07 -5.21
N LEU A 40 7.72 1.57 -4.81
CA LEU A 40 6.44 1.09 -5.36
C LEU A 40 6.42 1.18 -6.89
N GLY A 41 7.01 2.25 -7.45
CA GLY A 41 7.17 2.44 -8.90
C GLY A 41 7.89 1.26 -9.60
N HIS A 42 8.88 0.64 -8.96
CA HIS A 42 9.58 -0.52 -9.56
C HIS A 42 8.67 -1.75 -9.70
N TYR A 43 7.71 -1.93 -8.80
CA TYR A 43 6.70 -3.00 -8.92
C TYR A 43 5.65 -2.68 -9.99
N LEU A 44 5.42 -1.39 -10.26
CA LEU A 44 4.48 -0.91 -11.27
C LEU A 44 5.11 -0.70 -12.64
N GLU A 45 6.41 -0.91 -12.80
CA GLU A 45 7.11 -0.75 -14.08
C GLU A 45 6.99 -2.00 -14.96
N ASN A 46 7.05 -3.19 -14.35
CA ASN A 46 6.99 -4.45 -15.06
C ASN A 46 5.53 -4.87 -15.33
N ASN A 47 5.18 -5.11 -16.60
CA ASN A 47 3.85 -5.59 -16.99
C ASN A 47 3.49 -6.93 -16.33
N ILE A 48 4.46 -7.81 -16.08
CA ILE A 48 4.23 -9.08 -15.38
C ILE A 48 3.81 -8.82 -13.93
N SER A 49 4.43 -7.86 -13.26
CA SER A 49 4.08 -7.48 -11.89
C SER A 49 2.69 -6.84 -11.82
N LYS A 50 2.29 -6.04 -12.82
CA LYS A 50 0.92 -5.52 -12.92
C LYS A 50 -0.11 -6.63 -13.10
N SER A 51 0.14 -7.58 -14.00
CA SER A 51 -0.75 -8.71 -14.23
C SER A 51 -0.87 -9.56 -12.97
N PHE A 52 0.23 -9.83 -12.28
CA PHE A 52 0.20 -10.56 -11.00
C PHE A 52 -0.64 -9.84 -9.94
N LEU A 53 -0.44 -8.52 -9.76
CA LEU A 53 -1.20 -7.72 -8.80
C LEU A 53 -2.69 -7.66 -9.17
N LEU A 54 -3.03 -7.66 -10.47
CA LEU A 54 -4.40 -7.71 -10.95
C LEU A 54 -5.05 -9.06 -10.61
N GLU A 55 -4.42 -10.17 -10.96
CA GLU A 55 -4.94 -11.51 -10.63
C GLU A 55 -5.08 -11.71 -9.13
N LEU A 56 -4.09 -11.25 -8.34
CA LEU A 56 -4.14 -11.29 -6.88
C LEU A 56 -5.32 -10.46 -6.35
N SER A 57 -5.59 -9.28 -6.94
CA SER A 57 -6.71 -8.43 -6.52
C SER A 57 -8.08 -9.05 -6.77
N ILE A 58 -8.19 -9.87 -7.83
CA ILE A 58 -9.40 -10.63 -8.17
C ILE A 58 -9.62 -11.75 -7.13
N ASP A 59 -8.56 -12.49 -6.82
CA ASP A 59 -8.61 -13.61 -5.85
C ASP A 59 -8.98 -13.15 -4.43
N ILE A 60 -8.40 -12.04 -3.96
CA ILE A 60 -8.70 -11.48 -2.63
C ILE A 60 -10.04 -10.71 -2.57
N GLY A 61 -10.80 -10.65 -3.67
CA GLY A 61 -12.13 -10.02 -3.71
C GLY A 61 -12.12 -8.48 -3.72
N THR A 62 -10.96 -7.83 -3.87
CA THR A 62 -10.87 -6.38 -4.15
C THR A 62 -11.16 -6.14 -5.63
N ASN A 63 -12.45 -6.21 -5.99
CA ASN A 63 -12.88 -5.91 -7.36
C ASN A 63 -12.61 -4.43 -7.64
N SER A 64 -11.69 -4.14 -8.57
CA SER A 64 -11.21 -2.83 -9.05
C SER A 64 -9.95 -2.23 -8.38
N ILE A 65 -8.79 -2.45 -9.00
CA ILE A 65 -7.69 -1.46 -8.98
C ILE A 65 -8.06 -0.31 -9.90
N GLY A 66 -8.92 0.59 -9.40
CA GLY A 66 -8.97 1.94 -9.95
C GLY A 66 -7.61 2.58 -9.73
N TYR A 67 -6.71 2.52 -10.71
CA TYR A 67 -5.49 3.35 -10.75
C TYR A 67 -5.90 4.82 -10.94
N GLY A 68 -6.51 5.41 -9.91
CA GLY A 68 -6.65 6.85 -9.76
C GLY A 68 -5.33 7.40 -9.24
N ILE A 69 -4.33 7.52 -10.10
CA ILE A 69 -3.14 8.33 -9.81
C ILE A 69 -3.56 9.81 -9.88
N SER A 70 -4.24 10.30 -8.84
CA SER A 70 -4.41 11.73 -8.61
C SER A 70 -3.09 12.26 -8.07
N ARG A 71 -2.38 13.05 -8.89
CA ARG A 71 -1.08 13.64 -8.57
C ARG A 71 -1.11 14.65 -7.42
N ASN A 72 -2.23 14.86 -6.73
CA ASN A 72 -2.34 15.81 -5.64
C ASN A 72 -3.48 15.44 -4.68
N HIS A 73 -3.27 14.51 -3.74
CA HIS A 73 -3.86 14.67 -2.40
C HIS A 73 -3.27 13.67 -1.40
N THR A 74 -2.77 14.19 -0.29
CA THR A 74 -2.53 13.49 0.96
C THR A 74 -3.78 12.70 1.37
N ILE A 75 -3.65 11.40 1.59
CA ILE A 75 -4.74 10.58 2.16
C ILE A 75 -4.52 10.50 3.67
N ILE A 76 -5.42 11.17 4.39
CA ILE A 76 -5.74 10.94 5.81
C ILE A 76 -6.57 9.66 5.96
#